data_AF-A0A4R1N591-F1
#
_entry.id   AF-A0A4R1N591-F1
#
_cell.length_a   1.000
_cell.length_b   1.000
_cell.length_c   1.000
_cell.angle_alpha   90.00
_cell.angle_beta   90.00
_cell.angle_gamma   90.00
#
_symmetry.space_group_name_H-M   'P 1'
#
loop_
_entity.id
_entity.type
_entity.pdbx_description
1 polymer ?
#
loop_
_entity_poly.entity_id
_entity_poly.type
_entity_poly.pdbx_seq_one_letter_code
_entity_poly.pdbx_strand_id
1 'polypeptide(L)' 'MKKNTALSILGILLLCLMLWLSALNSFCDQGGDFFNGMCFVTKWMPW' A
#
# COMPACT_ATOMS: atom_id res chain seq x y z
N MET A 1 -11.98 -1.80 -23.82
CA MET A 1 -10.73 -1.42 -23.12
C MET A 1 -9.56 -2.11 -23.82
N LYS A 2 -8.62 -1.38 -24.44
CA LYS A 2 -7.42 -2.00 -25.03
C LYS A 2 -6.66 -2.74 -23.92
N LYS A 3 -6.33 -4.04 -24.12
CA LYS A 3 -5.65 -4.88 -23.11
C LYS A 3 -4.39 -4.20 -22.53
N ASN A 4 -3.62 -3.50 -23.37
CA ASN A 4 -2.44 -2.75 -22.91
C ASN A 4 -2.77 -1.62 -21.93
N THR A 5 -3.83 -0.86 -22.18
CA THR A 5 -4.24 0.25 -21.31
C THR A 5 -4.73 -0.27 -19.95
N ALA A 6 -5.47 -1.39 -19.95
CA ALA A 6 -5.91 -2.03 -18.71
C ALA A 6 -4.72 -2.52 -17.87
N LEU A 7 -3.69 -3.08 -18.51
CA LEU A 7 -2.48 -3.54 -17.83
C LEU A 7 -1.70 -2.37 -17.22
N SER A 8 -1.56 -1.26 -17.96
CA SER A 8 -0.91 -0.05 -17.44
C SER A 8 -1.67 0.55 -16.26
N ILE A 9 -3.01 0.62 -16.33
CA ILE A 9 -3.84 1.12 -15.23
C ILE A 9 -3.68 0.23 -14.00
N LEU A 10 -3.72 -1.09 -14.17
CA LEU A 10 -3.54 -2.04 -13.06
C LEU A 10 -2.15 -1.90 -12.42
N GLY A 11 -1.11 -1.74 -13.24
CA GLY A 11 0.26 -1.51 -12.77
C GLY A 11 0.39 -0.23 -11.96
N ILE A 12 -0.19 0.88 -12.44
CA ILE A 12 -0.18 2.17 -11.72
C ILE A 12 -0.96 2.06 -10.40
N LEU A 13 -2.10 1.37 -10.39
CA LEU A 13 -2.90 1.13 -9.19
C LEU A 13 -2.10 0.36 -8.13
N LEU A 14 -1.42 -0.71 -8.53
CA LEU A 14 -0.57 -1.49 -7.64
C LEU A 14 0.59 -0.66 -7.07
N LEU A 15 1.24 0.16 -7.91
CA LEU A 15 2.30 1.06 -7.48
C LEU A 15 1.80 2.09 -6.45
N CYS A 16 0.63 2.66 -6.69
CA CYS A 16 0.00 3.62 -5.79
C CYS A 16 -0.36 2.98 -4.44
N LEU A 17 -0.91 1.75 -4.48
CA LEU A 17 -1.20 0.96 -3.28
C LEU A 17 0.06 0.63 -2.47
N MET A 18 1.15 0.23 -3.13
CA MET A 18 2.44 -0.04 -2.47
C MET A 18 2.98 1.21 -1.78
N LEU A 19 3.02 2.35 -2.48
CA LEU A 19 3.50 3.61 -1.91
C LEU A 19 2.65 4.06 -0.71
N TRP A 20 1.33 3.87 -0.78
CA TRP A 20 0.42 4.17 0.32
C TRP A 20 0.67 3.29 1.54
N LEU A 21 0.87 1.98 1.35
CA LEU A 21 1.22 1.05 2.43
C LEU A 21 2.58 1.38 3.06
N SER A 22 3.59 1.75 2.26
CA SER A 22 4.90 2.18 2.78
C SER A 22 4.79 3.44 3.66
N ALA A 23 3.97 4.41 3.25
CA ALA A 23 3.71 5.59 4.06
C ALA A 23 3.00 5.23 5.37
N LEU A 24 1.97 4.37 5.32
CA LEU A 24 1.28 3.87 6.51
C LEU A 24 2.23 3.16 7.47
N ASN A 25 3.15 2.32 6.97
CA ASN A 25 4.14 1.67 7.82
C ASN A 25 4.98 2.69 8.61
N SER A 26 5.42 3.78 7.97
CA SER A 26 6.17 4.84 8.63
C SER A 26 5.38 5.53 9.75
N PHE A 27 4.07 5.72 9.58
CA PHE A 27 3.20 6.25 10.63
C PHE A 27 2.99 5.26 11.79
N CYS A 28 2.91 3.96 11.49
CA CYS A 28 2.80 2.90 12.48
C CYS A 28 4.08 2.75 13.32
N ASP A 29 5.25 2.87 12.70
CA ASP A 29 6.55 2.77 13.39
C ASP A 29 6.76 3.92 14.39
N GLN A 30 6.19 5.10 14.09
CA GLN A 30 6.21 6.27 14.95
C GLN A 30 5.19 6.22 16.11
N GLY A 31 4.47 5.11 16.28
CA GLY A 31 3.55 4.90 17.41
C GLY A 31 2.24 5.69 17.30
N GLY A 32 1.84 6.09 16.09
CA GLY A 32 0.52 6.70 15.88
C GLY A 32 -0.59 5.67 16.08
N ASP A 33 -1.66 6.03 16.79
CA ASP A 33 -2.90 5.26 16.97
C ASP A 33 -3.72 5.07 15.69
N PHE A 34 -3.07 4.89 14.54
CA PHE A 34 -3.75 4.47 13.32
C PHE A 34 -4.29 3.06 13.54
N PHE A 35 -5.59 2.86 13.23
CA PHE A 35 -6.33 1.59 13.31
C PHE A 35 -5.40 0.38 13.35
N ASN A 36 -5.25 -0.24 14.54
CA ASN A 36 -4.31 -1.32 14.82
C ASN A 36 -4.33 -2.45 13.75
N GLY A 37 -5.49 -2.65 13.11
CA GLY A 37 -5.66 -3.59 12.00
C GLY A 37 -4.89 -3.24 10.72
N MET A 38 -4.79 -1.95 10.35
CA MET A 38 -4.01 -1.53 9.17
C MET A 38 -2.52 -1.75 9.44
N CYS A 39 -1.98 -1.27 10.56
CA CYS A 39 -0.57 -1.52 10.94
C CYS A 39 -0.21 -3.00 11.02
N PHE A 40 -1.14 -3.87 11.44
CA PHE A 40 -0.94 -5.31 11.45
C PHE A 40 -0.83 -5.91 10.03
N VAL A 41 -1.72 -5.49 9.11
CA VAL A 41 -1.70 -5.91 7.70
C VAL A 41 -0.45 -5.42 7.02
N THR A 42 -0.04 -4.18 7.31
CA THR A 42 1.24 -3.69 6.89
C THR A 42 2.27 -4.68 7.46
N LYS A 43 2.50 -4.83 8.77
CA LYS A 43 3.67 -5.55 9.37
C LYS A 43 4.05 -6.92 8.75
N TRP A 44 3.11 -7.62 8.14
CA TRP A 44 3.30 -8.89 7.44
C TRP A 44 3.84 -8.81 6.01
N MET A 45 3.77 -7.65 5.37
CA MET A 45 4.22 -7.44 4.00
C MET A 45 5.73 -7.19 3.99
N PRO A 46 6.49 -7.84 3.08
CA PRO A 46 7.95 -7.79 3.06
C PRO A 46 8.47 -6.55 2.33
N TRP A 47 7.97 -5.36 2.67
CA TRP A 47 8.62 -4.12 2.23
C TRP A 47 9.94 -3.91 2.97
#